data_AF-A0A9D5V0E6-F1
#
_entry.id   AF-A0A9D5V0E6-F1
#
_cell.length_a   1.000
_cell.length_b   1.000
_cell.length_c   1.000
_cell.angle_alpha   90.00
_cell.angle_beta   90.00
_cell.angle_gamma   90.00
#
_symmetry.space_group_name_H-M   'P 1'
#
loop_
_entity.id
_entity.type
_entity.pdbx_description
1 polymer ?
#
loop_
_entity_poly.entity_id
_entity_poly.type
_entity_poly.pdbx_seq_one_letter_code
_entity_poly.pdbx_strand_id
1 'polypeptide(L)'
;MFRHPAAKRFMVALSLGTIFGFLCLYLVGRQQPEIASLTHPIAWSILTDRILIGMVIAFAGAFTVHPILGFSYRPWLRGSCLGAVVSLPIATGAMSGPSTGPMSPWVVFVATVVSGMIYGAIIDLVATRVGGEGVDLVR
;
A
#
# COMPACT_ATOMS: atom_id res chain seq x y z
N MET A 1 -16.67 9.93 16.92
CA MET A 1 -16.65 8.91 15.84
C MET A 1 -17.04 9.62 14.54
N PHE A 2 -16.16 9.68 13.54
CA PHE A 2 -16.25 10.60 12.40
C PHE A 2 -17.62 10.54 11.69
N ARG A 3 -18.26 11.71 11.50
CA ARG A 3 -19.59 11.80 10.85
C ARG A 3 -19.49 11.74 9.32
N HIS A 4 -18.40 12.25 8.74
CA HIS A 4 -18.22 12.34 7.28
C HIS A 4 -17.70 11.01 6.69
N PRO A 5 -18.30 10.47 5.61
CA PRO A 5 -17.87 9.21 4.98
C PRO A 5 -16.43 9.25 4.48
N ALA A 6 -16.01 10.36 3.85
CA ALA A 6 -14.61 10.58 3.46
C ALA A 6 -13.61 10.45 4.63
N ALA A 7 -13.93 11.01 5.80
CA ALA A 7 -13.07 10.90 6.98
C ALA A 7 -13.00 9.46 7.51
N LYS A 8 -14.11 8.72 7.49
CA LYS A 8 -14.13 7.29 7.85
C LYS A 8 -13.24 6.48 6.90
N ARG A 9 -13.40 6.69 5.60
CA ARG A 9 -12.57 6.03 4.57
C ARG A 9 -11.09 6.30 4.79
N PHE A 10 -10.72 7.56 5.01
CA PHE A 10 -9.34 7.97 5.23
C PHE A 10 -8.74 7.30 6.47
N MET A 11 -9.45 7.32 7.60
CA MET A 11 -9.00 6.68 8.84
C MET A 11 -8.83 5.16 8.71
N VAL A 12 -9.73 4.49 7.99
CA VAL A 12 -9.65 3.05 7.74
C VAL A 12 -8.47 2.72 6.83
N ALA A 13 -8.32 3.45 5.72
CA ALA A 13 -7.23 3.19 4.79
C ALA A 13 -5.85 3.47 5.42
N LEU A 14 -5.72 4.55 6.19
CA LEU A 14 -4.49 4.90 6.91
C LEU A 14 -4.14 3.87 8.00
N SER A 15 -5.13 3.42 8.77
CA SER A 15 -4.91 2.41 9.80
C SER A 15 -4.51 1.06 9.20
N LEU A 16 -5.14 0.62 8.11
CA LEU A 16 -4.75 -0.59 7.40
C LEU A 16 -3.37 -0.48 6.75
N GLY A 17 -3.03 0.66 6.15
CA GLY A 17 -1.68 0.92 5.63
C GLY A 17 -0.61 0.81 6.72
N THR A 18 -0.91 1.34 7.91
CA THR A 18 -0.02 1.23 9.08
C THR A 18 0.11 -0.22 9.55
N ILE A 19 -0.99 -0.96 9.68
CA ILE A 19 -1.00 -2.38 10.06
C ILE A 19 -0.19 -3.22 9.06
N PHE A 20 -0.37 -3.00 7.75
CA PHE A 20 0.39 -3.70 6.72
C PHE A 20 1.86 -3.29 6.69
N GLY A 21 2.20 -2.05 7.06
CA GLY A 21 3.58 -1.64 7.29
C GLY A 21 4.27 -2.46 8.37
N PHE A 22 3.65 -2.59 9.54
CA PHE A 22 4.18 -3.43 10.62
C PHE A 22 4.18 -4.92 10.27
N LEU A 23 3.16 -5.41 9.58
CA LEU A 23 3.14 -6.78 9.08
C LEU A 23 4.31 -7.05 8.12
N CYS A 24 4.59 -6.11 7.22
CA CYS A 24 5.70 -6.23 6.26
C CYS A 24 7.05 -6.24 6.99
N LEU A 25 7.24 -5.37 7.99
CA LEU A 25 8.45 -5.38 8.84
C LEU A 25 8.59 -6.69 9.62
N TYR A 26 7.50 -7.21 10.16
CA TYR A 26 7.49 -8.51 10.85
C TYR A 26 7.93 -9.63 9.91
N LEU A 27 7.39 -9.68 8.69
CA LEU A 27 7.75 -10.70 7.69
C LEU A 27 9.22 -10.59 7.25
N VAL A 28 9.71 -9.36 6.99
CA VAL A 28 11.11 -9.12 6.66
C VAL A 28 12.03 -9.50 7.83
N GLY A 29 11.64 -9.19 9.06
CA GLY A 29 12.44 -9.49 10.26
C GLY A 29 12.62 -10.99 10.52
N ARG A 30 11.77 -11.85 9.96
CA ARG A 30 11.96 -13.31 10.02
C ARG A 30 13.11 -13.80 9.15
N GLN A 31 13.49 -13.03 8.12
CA GLN A 31 14.51 -13.40 7.15
C GLN A 31 15.78 -12.56 7.32
N GLN A 32 15.62 -11.28 7.63
CA GLN A 32 16.67 -10.26 7.72
C GLN A 32 16.41 -9.36 8.94
N PRO A 33 16.73 -9.83 10.16
CA PRO A 33 16.46 -9.11 11.40
C PRO A 33 17.20 -7.76 11.47
N GLU A 34 18.36 -7.64 10.82
CA GLU A 34 19.13 -6.39 10.74
C GLU A 34 18.39 -5.29 9.97
N ILE A 35 17.65 -5.65 8.92
CA ILE A 35 16.89 -4.71 8.08
C ILE A 35 15.58 -4.30 8.77
N ALA A 36 14.96 -5.22 9.53
CA ALA A 36 13.70 -4.99 10.22
C ALA A 36 13.84 -4.16 11.51
N SER A 37 15.07 -3.88 11.95
CA SER A 37 15.32 -3.00 13.08
C SER A 37 14.79 -1.59 12.79
N LEU A 38 14.05 -1.00 13.73
CA LEU A 38 13.53 0.38 13.62
C LEU A 38 14.64 1.45 13.53
N THR A 39 15.88 1.09 13.85
CA THR A 39 17.05 1.96 13.67
C THR A 39 17.52 1.97 12.21
N HIS A 40 17.13 0.98 11.41
CA HIS A 40 17.58 0.85 10.02
C HIS A 40 16.75 1.74 9.07
N PRO A 41 17.38 2.51 8.16
CA PRO A 41 16.65 3.40 7.24
C PRO A 41 15.65 2.67 6.34
N ILE A 42 15.99 1.45 5.89
CA ILE A 42 15.11 0.63 5.05
C ILE A 42 13.81 0.26 5.78
N ALA A 43 13.83 0.05 7.10
CA ALA A 43 12.62 -0.22 7.86
C ALA A 43 11.62 0.95 7.78
N TRP A 44 12.13 2.18 7.84
CA TRP A 44 11.33 3.39 7.66
C TRP A 44 10.81 3.52 6.23
N SER A 45 11.61 3.21 5.22
CA SER A 45 11.14 3.18 3.83
C SER A 45 9.99 2.19 3.64
N ILE A 46 10.09 0.98 4.22
CA ILE A 46 9.00 -0.01 4.16
C ILE A 46 7.75 0.51 4.87
N LEU A 47 7.88 1.04 6.08
CA LEU A 47 6.74 1.51 6.86
C LEU A 47 6.04 2.68 6.17
N THR A 48 6.80 3.67 5.71
CA THR A 48 6.28 4.85 5.01
C THR A 48 5.66 4.50 3.67
N ASP A 49 6.21 3.54 2.92
CA ASP A 49 5.59 3.02 1.69
C ASP A 49 4.18 2.48 1.96
N ARG A 50 4.01 1.63 2.99
CA ARG A 50 2.69 1.02 3.27
C ARG A 50 1.68 2.04 3.80
N ILE A 51 2.13 3.02 4.58
CA ILE A 51 1.29 4.14 5.00
C ILE A 51 0.89 5.00 3.78
N LEU A 52 1.82 5.25 2.86
CA LEU A 52 1.58 6.00 1.63
C LEU A 52 0.57 5.30 0.72
N ILE A 53 0.64 3.97 0.58
CA ILE A 53 -0.40 3.18 -0.12
C ILE A 53 -1.77 3.47 0.50
N GLY A 54 -1.88 3.41 1.83
CA GLY A 54 -3.12 3.73 2.56
C GLY A 54 -3.65 5.14 2.26
N MET A 55 -2.77 6.15 2.29
CA MET A 55 -3.13 7.53 1.97
C MET A 55 -3.59 7.70 0.52
N VAL A 56 -2.84 7.16 -0.44
CA VAL A 56 -3.17 7.26 -1.87
C VAL A 56 -4.52 6.60 -2.17
N ILE A 57 -4.79 5.43 -1.58
CA ILE A 57 -6.07 4.72 -1.74
C ILE A 57 -7.24 5.46 -1.09
N ALA A 58 -7.01 6.13 0.05
CA ALA A 58 -8.03 6.95 0.67
C ALA A 58 -8.56 8.00 -0.32
N PHE A 59 -7.65 8.75 -0.95
CA PHE A 59 -7.99 9.77 -1.95
C PHE A 59 -8.55 9.18 -3.24
N ALA A 60 -7.98 8.07 -3.71
CA ALA A 60 -8.40 7.44 -4.95
C ALA A 60 -9.85 6.95 -4.92
N GLY A 61 -10.44 6.78 -3.73
CA GLY A 61 -11.86 6.49 -3.55
C GLY A 61 -12.82 7.49 -4.19
N ALA A 62 -12.38 8.73 -4.41
CA ALA A 62 -13.18 9.73 -5.13
C ALA A 62 -13.38 9.38 -6.61
N PHE A 63 -12.49 8.56 -7.18
CA PHE A 63 -12.49 8.19 -8.59
C PHE A 63 -13.01 6.76 -8.76
N THR A 64 -14.26 6.64 -9.22
CA THR A 64 -14.91 5.35 -9.56
C THR A 64 -14.74 4.96 -11.02
N VAL A 65 -14.23 5.87 -11.85
CA VAL A 65 -13.91 5.67 -13.26
C VAL A 65 -12.44 5.97 -13.46
N HIS A 66 -11.74 5.11 -14.22
CA HIS A 66 -10.33 5.32 -14.50
C HIS A 66 -10.15 6.60 -15.32
N PRO A 67 -9.29 7.56 -14.88
CA PRO A 67 -9.24 8.91 -15.47
C PRO A 67 -8.83 8.94 -16.94
N ILE A 68 -7.97 8.00 -17.37
CA ILE A 68 -7.46 7.91 -18.75
C ILE A 68 -8.29 6.95 -19.60
N LEU A 69 -8.52 5.73 -19.12
CA LEU A 69 -9.11 4.63 -19.90
C LEU A 69 -10.65 4.55 -19.82
N GLY A 70 -11.30 5.33 -18.94
CA GLY A 70 -12.75 5.48 -18.92
C GLY A 70 -13.57 4.27 -18.44
N PHE A 71 -12.94 3.17 -18.01
CA PHE A 71 -13.65 2.00 -17.48
C PHE A 71 -13.99 2.14 -15.99
N SER A 72 -14.99 1.39 -15.52
CA SER A 72 -15.38 1.33 -14.10
C SER A 72 -14.24 0.75 -13.25
N TYR A 73 -13.71 1.56 -12.34
CA TYR A 73 -12.51 1.23 -11.59
C TYR A 73 -12.86 0.52 -10.29
N ARG A 74 -13.06 -0.80 -10.39
CA ARG A 74 -13.42 -1.64 -9.23
C ARG A 74 -12.41 -1.47 -8.08
N PRO A 75 -12.85 -1.39 -6.81
CA PRO A 75 -11.97 -1.10 -5.68
C PRO A 75 -10.74 -2.01 -5.58
N TRP A 76 -10.90 -3.32 -5.76
CA TRP A 76 -9.77 -4.25 -5.69
C TRP A 76 -8.73 -4.00 -6.79
N LEU A 77 -9.18 -3.60 -7.99
CA LEU A 77 -8.30 -3.30 -9.12
C LEU A 77 -7.62 -1.94 -8.92
N ARG A 78 -8.38 -0.93 -8.47
CA ARG A 78 -7.85 0.40 -8.10
C ARG A 78 -6.78 0.30 -7.03
N GLY A 79 -7.09 -0.37 -5.92
CA GLY A 79 -6.16 -0.66 -4.85
C GLY A 79 -4.92 -1.42 -5.36
N SER A 80 -5.10 -2.46 -6.19
CA SER A 80 -3.98 -3.24 -6.74
C SER A 80 -3.03 -2.39 -7.59
N CYS A 81 -3.58 -1.62 -8.52
CA CYS A 81 -2.79 -0.78 -9.43
C CYS A 81 -2.06 0.34 -8.68
N LEU A 82 -2.74 1.03 -7.76
CA LEU A 82 -2.11 2.08 -6.96
C LEU A 82 -1.08 1.52 -5.99
N GLY A 83 -1.37 0.37 -5.38
CA GLY A 83 -0.42 -0.35 -4.54
C GLY A 83 0.85 -0.73 -5.30
N ALA A 84 0.73 -1.27 -6.52
CA ALA A 84 1.89 -1.53 -7.38
C ALA A 84 2.70 -0.27 -7.65
N VAL A 85 2.04 0.80 -8.12
CA VAL A 85 2.71 2.04 -8.52
C VAL A 85 3.44 2.68 -7.34
N VAL A 86 2.80 2.75 -6.17
CA VAL A 86 3.42 3.32 -4.96
C VAL A 86 4.61 2.49 -4.50
N SER A 87 4.58 1.17 -4.67
CA SER A 87 5.69 0.28 -4.31
C SER A 87 6.86 0.25 -5.30
N LEU A 88 6.73 0.82 -6.50
CA LEU A 88 7.81 0.82 -7.49
C LEU A 88 9.10 1.49 -7.00
N PRO A 89 9.09 2.70 -6.39
CA PRO A 89 10.32 3.35 -5.93
C PRO A 89 11.11 2.49 -4.95
N ILE A 90 10.46 1.92 -3.94
CA ILE A 90 11.13 1.04 -2.97
C ILE A 90 11.56 -0.29 -3.60
N ALA A 91 10.76 -0.87 -4.50
CA ALA A 91 11.13 -2.09 -5.23
C ALA A 91 12.39 -1.85 -6.10
N THR A 92 12.46 -0.72 -6.81
CA THR A 92 13.65 -0.35 -7.59
C THR A 92 14.85 -0.06 -6.70
N GLY A 93 14.64 0.53 -5.52
CA GLY A 93 15.69 0.70 -4.51
C GLY A 93 16.30 -0.64 -4.08
N ALA A 94 15.49 -1.68 -3.91
CA ALA A 94 15.97 -3.01 -3.59
C ALA A 94 16.87 -3.63 -4.67
N MET A 95 16.71 -3.21 -5.94
CA MET A 95 17.58 -3.66 -7.03
C MET A 95 19.01 -3.09 -6.95
N SER A 96 19.21 -2.00 -6.21
CA SER A 96 20.54 -1.42 -5.97
C SER A 96 21.29 -2.06 -4.80
N GLY A 97 20.66 -3.01 -4.10
CA GLY A 97 21.26 -3.72 -2.98
C GLY A 97 22.33 -4.73 -3.41
N PRO A 98 23.22 -5.13 -2.49
CA PRO A 98 24.25 -6.12 -2.76
C PRO A 98 23.64 -7.46 -3.20
N SER A 99 24.16 -8.03 -4.29
CA SER A 99 23.69 -9.29 -4.90
C SER A 99 24.08 -10.56 -4.13
N THR A 100 24.85 -10.41 -3.05
CA THR A 100 25.34 -11.50 -2.19
C THR A 100 24.37 -11.90 -1.07
N GLY A 101 23.19 -11.27 -1.02
CA GLY A 101 22.16 -11.57 -0.02
C GLY A 101 21.45 -12.92 -0.24
N PRO A 102 20.68 -13.39 0.77
CA PRO A 102 19.93 -14.65 0.70
C PRO A 102 18.78 -14.63 -0.31
N MET A 103 18.32 -13.45 -0.72
CA MET A 103 17.36 -13.27 -1.80
C MET A 103 17.99 -12.49 -2.96
N SER A 104 17.72 -12.94 -4.18
CA SER A 104 18.15 -12.18 -5.35
C SER A 104 17.40 -10.83 -5.40
N PRO A 105 18.05 -9.76 -5.89
CA PRO A 105 17.41 -8.44 -5.99
C PRO A 105 16.10 -8.45 -6.80
N TRP A 106 16.02 -9.33 -7.80
CA TRP A 106 14.81 -9.51 -8.60
C TRP A 106 13.65 -10.12 -7.82
N VAL A 107 13.93 -11.09 -6.94
CA VAL A 107 12.91 -11.68 -6.07
C VAL A 107 12.37 -10.64 -5.11
N VAL A 108 13.23 -9.79 -4.53
CA VAL A 108 12.81 -8.70 -3.65
C VAL A 108 11.96 -7.70 -4.43
N PHE A 109 12.39 -7.27 -5.62
CA PHE A 109 11.61 -6.38 -6.49
C PHE A 109 10.19 -6.89 -6.73
N VAL A 110 10.06 -8.13 -7.22
CA VAL A 110 8.76 -8.74 -7.54
C VAL A 110 7.92 -8.89 -6.27
N ALA A 111 8.51 -9.37 -5.18
CA ALA A 111 7.81 -9.53 -3.90
C ALA A 111 7.29 -8.18 -3.36
N THR A 112 8.07 -7.10 -3.49
CA THR A 112 7.67 -5.76 -3.04
C THR A 112 6.52 -5.20 -3.87
N VAL A 113 6.55 -5.38 -5.20
CA VAL A 113 5.44 -4.94 -6.08
C VAL A 113 4.18 -5.76 -5.82
N VAL A 114 4.29 -7.09 -5.78
CA VAL A 114 3.14 -7.99 -5.58
C VAL A 114 2.52 -7.78 -4.18
N SER A 115 3.34 -7.59 -3.15
CA SER A 115 2.81 -7.25 -1.81
C SER A 115 2.11 -5.89 -1.81
N GLY A 116 2.64 -4.88 -2.51
CA GLY A 116 1.97 -3.60 -2.73
C GLY A 116 0.60 -3.77 -3.37
N MET A 117 0.49 -4.59 -4.42
CA MET A 117 -0.79 -4.90 -5.08
C MET A 117 -1.79 -5.54 -4.11
N ILE A 118 -1.37 -6.56 -3.37
CA ILE A 118 -2.25 -7.30 -2.44
C ILE A 118 -2.72 -6.38 -1.32
N TYR A 119 -1.80 -5.66 -0.66
CA TYR A 119 -2.14 -4.73 0.42
C TYR A 119 -3.05 -3.63 -0.10
N GLY A 120 -2.73 -3.05 -1.26
CA GLY A 120 -3.56 -2.03 -1.87
C GLY A 120 -4.98 -2.51 -2.18
N ALA A 121 -5.13 -3.71 -2.76
CA ALA A 121 -6.45 -4.30 -3.03
C ALA A 121 -7.28 -4.45 -1.75
N ILE A 122 -6.66 -4.96 -0.67
CA ILE A 122 -7.34 -5.17 0.62
C ILE A 122 -7.72 -3.84 1.25
N ILE A 123 -6.79 -2.87 1.31
CA ILE A 123 -7.04 -1.53 1.84
C ILE A 123 -8.24 -0.91 1.13
N ASP A 124 -8.26 -0.93 -0.21
CA ASP A 124 -9.30 -0.28 -0.99
C ASP A 124 -10.66 -0.97 -0.83
N LEU A 125 -10.70 -2.30 -0.86
CA LEU A 125 -11.92 -3.07 -0.61
C LEU A 125 -12.53 -2.76 0.76
N VAL A 126 -11.72 -2.72 1.81
CA VAL A 126 -12.21 -2.45 3.18
C VAL A 126 -12.59 -0.98 3.33
N ALA A 127 -11.78 -0.06 2.80
CA ALA A 127 -12.06 1.37 2.84
C ALA A 127 -13.35 1.72 2.09
N THR A 128 -13.60 1.12 0.92
CA THR A 128 -14.86 1.29 0.17
C THR A 128 -16.04 0.69 0.93
N ARG A 129 -15.91 -0.48 1.55
CA ARG A 129 -17.00 -1.09 2.33
C ARG A 129 -17.41 -0.28 3.56
N VAL A 130 -16.45 0.38 4.21
CA VAL A 130 -16.71 1.12 5.47
C VAL A 130 -17.03 2.59 5.23
N GLY A 131 -16.35 3.23 4.28
CA GLY A 131 -16.42 4.67 4.04
C GLY A 131 -17.08 5.08 2.73
N GLY A 132 -17.44 4.14 1.85
CA GLY A 132 -18.02 4.41 0.53
C GLY A 132 -16.97 4.83 -0.52
N GLU A 133 -17.47 5.22 -1.69
CA GLU A 133 -16.67 5.75 -2.80
C GLU A 133 -17.48 6.70 -3.70
N GLY A 134 -16.80 7.51 -4.51
CA GLY A 134 -17.44 8.44 -5.43
C GLY A 134 -18.40 9.41 -4.75
N VAL A 135 -19.66 9.45 -5.21
CA VAL A 135 -20.71 10.36 -4.72
C VAL A 135 -21.03 10.12 -3.25
N ASP A 136 -20.85 8.89 -2.75
CA ASP A 136 -21.11 8.56 -1.35
C ASP A 136 -20.13 9.27 -0.40
N LEU A 137 -19.00 9.76 -0.89
CA LEU A 137 -18.02 10.47 -0.07
C LEU A 137 -18.41 11.92 0.23
N VAL A 138 -19.38 12.49 -0.50
CA VAL A 138 -19.81 13.89 -0.41
C VAL A 138 -21.18 14.03 0.29
N ARG A 139 -21.88 12.91 0.53
CA ARG A 139 -23.17 12.84 1.22
C ARG A 139 -23.00 12.76 2.73
#